data_AF-F8NRY8-F1
#
_entry.id   AF-F8NRY8-F1
#
_cell.length_a   1.000
_cell.length_b   1.000
_cell.length_c   1.000
_cell.angle_alpha   90.00
_cell.angle_beta   90.00
_cell.angle_gamma   90.00
#
_symmetry.space_group_name_H-M   'P 1'
#
loop_
_entity.id
_entity.type
_entity.pdbx_description
1 polymer ?
#
loop_
_entity_poly.entity_id
_entity_poly.type
_entity_poly.pdbx_seq_one_letter_code
_entity_poly.pdbx_strand_id
1 'polypeptide(L)'
;MEGLEHRIARDLFATAKKVGRRLLASEAGIVDVEIEGDSNSDVFEFNVTFLELLGKKAVDLIETPTTVDDQGNPIRKEVPVKEDKVGDIRPRLVSTEVKSSDDLESLINNALAHRRTSPTLRNAASSRSHALLTIRVKNRLLPYAEEGKLILVDLAGSERYEDSKMHSKQRMDESRENNKSLMVLKDCVRAKAKMAQEDGFVHIPWRSNVLTMLLKPIFDVESRQPSRTAIIAHVSPHIQDVVHSGNTLSYASPFKTAPPKPRGPAPYDKADPRTWNHEQTLEWLEEEFIKVTKAKRNHDREERVKGTKRSEKSQIPPEDDAVIILAVDLDKLCPVGMTAMQFGRLYTMEFVEQCLLAIPAVEGPTKDAPKQRGRLEADAVKYTAMKVIGRLFYLMLTAKTRTRNEIMKSRKKLVVDETYGDIPDGQPTFEQYNHIEMMDARTAIGNEMWVSTMDKFLKNAEEEGTSLEYAKKTATKSLMDRWRAQQANKAGGTVKSRVEVDST
;
A
#
# COMPACT_ATOMS: atom_id res chain seq x y z
N MET A 1 -10.36 31.64 -3.85
CA MET A 1 -10.86 30.55 -2.98
C MET A 1 -9.62 29.86 -2.43
N GLU A 2 -9.44 29.85 -1.12
CA GLU A 2 -8.28 29.21 -0.46
C GLU A 2 -8.39 27.68 -0.58
N GLY A 3 -7.30 27.00 -0.95
CA GLY A 3 -7.25 25.55 -1.04
C GLY A 3 -7.46 24.87 0.32
N LEU A 4 -7.93 23.62 0.33
CA LEU A 4 -8.19 22.88 1.56
C LEU A 4 -6.91 22.66 2.37
N GLU A 5 -5.80 22.41 1.68
CA GLU A 5 -4.46 22.23 2.22
C GLU A 5 -4.00 23.46 3.02
N HIS A 6 -4.31 24.67 2.56
CA HIS A 6 -3.97 25.93 3.26
C HIS A 6 -4.82 26.12 4.51
N ARG A 7 -6.12 25.81 4.44
CA ARG A 7 -7.00 25.84 5.63
C ARG A 7 -6.53 24.86 6.70
N ILE A 8 -6.12 23.67 6.30
CA ILE A 8 -5.56 22.68 7.22
C ILE A 8 -4.25 23.19 7.82
N ALA A 9 -3.36 23.77 7.03
CA ALA A 9 -2.10 24.34 7.54
C ALA A 9 -2.33 25.35 8.66
N ARG A 10 -3.31 26.25 8.47
CA ARG A 10 -3.71 27.26 9.44
C ARG A 10 -4.24 26.68 10.74
N ASP A 11 -5.14 25.70 10.65
CA ASP A 11 -5.94 25.25 11.80
C ASP A 11 -5.33 24.03 12.53
N LEU A 12 -4.41 23.29 11.89
CA LEU A 12 -3.84 22.03 12.39
C LEU A 12 -3.11 22.22 13.73
N PHE A 13 -2.20 23.19 13.81
CA PHE A 13 -1.37 23.39 15.01
C PHE A 13 -2.18 23.91 16.19
N ALA A 14 -3.17 24.78 15.96
CA ALA A 14 -4.09 25.23 16.99
C ALA A 14 -4.91 24.06 17.57
N THR A 15 -5.41 23.20 16.68
CA THR A 15 -6.14 21.98 17.06
C THR A 15 -5.23 21.02 17.83
N ALA A 16 -4.00 20.82 17.35
CA ALA A 16 -3.00 19.96 17.99
C ALA A 16 -2.66 20.43 19.40
N LYS A 17 -2.46 21.74 19.61
CA LYS A 17 -2.24 22.31 20.95
C LYS A 17 -3.42 22.02 21.87
N LYS A 18 -4.66 22.21 21.41
CA LYS A 18 -5.88 21.93 22.20
C LYS A 18 -5.98 20.44 22.57
N VAL A 19 -5.71 19.53 21.63
CA VAL A 19 -5.74 18.08 21.89
C VAL A 19 -4.58 17.67 22.80
N GLY A 20 -3.39 18.21 22.60
CA GLY A 20 -2.20 17.91 23.40
C GLY A 20 -2.40 18.28 24.87
N ARG A 21 -3.00 19.45 25.15
CA ARG A 21 -3.38 19.84 26.52
C ARG A 21 -4.34 18.85 27.16
N ARG A 22 -5.34 18.36 26.42
CA ARG A 22 -6.29 17.36 26.93
C ARG A 22 -5.62 16.03 27.24
N LEU A 23 -4.64 15.61 26.43
CA LEU A 23 -3.87 14.39 26.69
C LEU A 23 -3.02 14.53 27.96
N LEU A 24 -2.31 15.66 28.12
CA LEU A 24 -1.52 15.93 29.32
C LEU A 24 -2.38 16.03 30.57
N ALA A 25 -3.55 16.68 30.50
CA ALA A 25 -4.50 16.73 31.61
C ALA A 25 -5.02 15.34 32.00
N SER A 26 -5.32 14.50 31.00
CA SER A 26 -5.72 13.11 31.23
C SER A 26 -4.61 12.27 31.87
N GLU A 27 -3.36 12.47 31.47
CA GLU A 27 -2.19 11.78 32.06
C GLU A 27 -1.96 12.23 33.52
N ALA A 28 -2.20 13.51 33.82
CA ALA A 28 -2.13 14.07 35.17
C ALA A 28 -3.36 13.74 36.05
N GLY A 29 -4.36 13.02 35.54
CA GLY A 29 -5.58 12.66 36.27
C GLY A 29 -6.54 13.85 36.53
N ILE A 30 -6.41 14.94 35.78
CA ILE A 30 -7.23 16.15 35.95
C ILE A 30 -8.42 16.07 34.99
N VAL A 31 -9.64 16.06 35.55
CA VAL A 31 -10.89 15.79 34.80
C VAL A 31 -11.44 17.05 34.11
N ASP A 32 -11.18 18.25 34.65
CA ASP A 32 -11.62 19.52 34.08
C ASP A 32 -10.49 20.55 34.08
N VAL A 33 -10.19 21.05 32.89
CA VAL A 33 -9.09 21.98 32.63
C VAL A 33 -9.59 23.03 31.64
N GLU A 34 -10.25 24.07 32.16
CA GLU A 34 -10.19 25.40 31.55
C GLU A 34 -8.81 25.99 31.94
N ILE A 35 -7.75 25.55 31.25
CA ILE A 35 -6.40 26.10 31.49
C ILE A 35 -6.06 27.07 30.37
N GLU A 36 -6.22 28.35 30.68
CA GLU A 36 -5.56 29.46 30.03
C GLU A 36 -4.06 29.41 30.36
N GLY A 37 -3.24 29.15 29.33
CA GLY A 37 -1.79 29.10 29.46
C GLY A 37 -1.14 28.64 28.15
N ASP A 38 -0.15 29.40 27.67
CA ASP A 38 0.63 29.12 26.48
C ASP A 38 1.83 28.20 26.79
N SER A 39 1.61 27.14 27.59
CA SER A 39 2.64 26.13 27.78
C SER A 39 2.84 25.39 26.46
N ASN A 40 3.93 25.71 25.77
CA ASN A 40 4.34 25.16 24.48
C ASN A 40 4.85 23.71 24.62
N SER A 41 4.02 22.81 25.17
CA SER A 41 4.33 21.39 25.25
C SER A 41 4.16 20.78 23.86
N ASP A 42 5.28 20.47 23.21
CA ASP A 42 5.31 19.89 21.87
C ASP A 42 4.99 18.38 21.93
N VAL A 43 3.71 18.08 22.18
CA VAL A 43 3.14 16.72 22.34
C VAL A 43 3.15 15.96 21.01
N PHE A 44 3.07 16.67 19.88
CA PHE A 44 2.93 16.07 18.56
C PHE A 44 4.04 16.51 17.63
N GLU A 45 4.67 15.54 16.98
CA GLU A 45 5.63 15.79 15.90
C GLU A 45 4.92 15.63 14.54
N PHE A 46 5.06 16.62 13.66
CA PHE A 46 4.42 16.65 12.35
C PHE A 46 5.46 16.46 11.24
N ASN A 47 5.32 15.37 10.49
CA ASN A 47 6.19 15.04 9.37
C ASN A 47 5.40 15.06 8.06
N VAL A 48 5.85 15.84 7.08
CA VAL A 48 5.12 16.08 5.83
C VAL A 48 5.87 15.52 4.65
N THR A 49 5.13 14.85 3.76
CA THR A 49 5.59 14.42 2.44
C THR A 49 4.60 14.89 1.38
N PHE A 50 5.08 15.23 0.18
CA PHE A 50 4.21 15.67 -0.91
C PHE A 50 4.63 15.01 -2.23
N LEU A 51 3.74 14.21 -2.78
CA LEU A 51 3.96 13.42 -3.99
C LEU A 51 3.08 13.91 -5.14
N GLU A 52 3.64 13.97 -6.34
CA GLU A 52 2.90 14.08 -7.60
C GLU A 52 2.89 12.74 -8.34
N LEU A 53 1.74 12.37 -8.90
CA LEU A 53 1.58 11.25 -9.81
C LEU A 53 1.19 11.78 -11.19
N LEU A 54 2.10 11.67 -12.15
CA LEU A 54 1.87 12.01 -13.56
C LEU A 54 1.94 10.72 -14.39
N GLY A 55 0.77 10.25 -14.82
CA GLY A 55 0.64 8.93 -15.44
C GLY A 55 1.14 7.82 -14.51
N LYS A 56 2.20 7.11 -14.91
CA LYS A 56 2.81 6.04 -14.10
C LYS A 56 3.95 6.53 -13.19
N LYS A 57 4.44 7.74 -13.42
CA LYS A 57 5.61 8.28 -12.73
C LYS A 57 5.17 8.93 -11.44
N ALA A 58 5.86 8.59 -10.36
CA ALA A 58 5.70 9.20 -9.05
C ALA A 58 6.90 10.11 -8.78
N VAL A 59 6.68 11.32 -8.33
CA VAL A 59 7.72 12.34 -8.17
C VAL A 59 7.53 13.10 -6.87
N ASP A 60 8.63 13.41 -6.18
CA ASP A 60 8.61 14.23 -4.97
C ASP A 60 8.46 15.73 -5.32
N LEU A 61 7.54 16.42 -4.65
CA LEU A 61 7.31 17.86 -4.81
C LEU A 61 8.11 18.70 -3.81
N ILE A 62 8.59 18.12 -2.72
CA ILE A 62 9.41 18.80 -1.71
C ILE A 62 10.88 18.81 -2.13
N GLU A 63 11.36 17.71 -2.72
CA GLU A 63 12.75 17.62 -3.20
C GLU A 63 13.00 18.71 -4.26
N THR A 64 14.01 19.55 -4.00
CA THR A 64 14.39 20.61 -4.94
C THR A 64 15.20 19.99 -6.08
N PRO A 65 14.79 20.17 -7.35
CA PRO A 65 15.51 19.63 -8.50
C PRO A 65 16.92 20.24 -8.58
N THR A 66 17.95 19.40 -8.63
CA THR A 66 19.35 19.83 -8.77
C THR A 66 19.83 19.83 -10.22
N THR A 67 19.12 19.15 -11.11
CA THR A 67 19.44 19.06 -12.54
C THR A 67 18.32 19.65 -13.39
N VAL A 68 18.70 20.21 -14.53
CA VAL A 68 17.79 20.73 -15.55
C VAL A 68 18.03 20.02 -16.88
N ASP A 69 17.00 19.93 -17.72
CA ASP A 69 17.13 19.44 -19.10
C ASP A 69 17.75 20.50 -20.02
N ASP A 70 17.97 20.13 -21.28
CA ASP A 70 18.54 21.02 -22.32
C ASP A 70 17.68 22.27 -22.57
N GLN A 71 16.43 22.28 -22.10
CA GLN A 71 15.48 23.39 -22.22
C GLN A 71 15.37 24.21 -20.93
N GLY A 72 16.18 23.89 -19.90
CA GLY A 72 16.18 24.56 -18.61
C GLY A 72 15.07 24.13 -17.66
N ASN A 73 14.31 23.07 -17.97
CA ASN A 73 13.27 22.56 -17.09
C ASN A 73 13.86 21.64 -16.02
N PRO A 74 13.36 21.68 -14.78
CA PRO A 74 13.84 20.80 -13.72
C PRO A 74 13.59 19.32 -14.02
N ILE A 75 14.65 18.50 -13.98
CA ILE A 75 14.55 17.05 -14.05
C ILE A 75 14.32 16.51 -12.64
N ARG A 76 13.17 15.90 -12.44
CA ARG A 76 12.81 15.29 -11.15
C ARG A 76 13.04 13.78 -11.17
N LYS A 77 13.52 13.25 -10.05
CA LYS A 77 13.78 11.84 -9.89
C LYS A 77 12.48 11.07 -9.65
N GLU A 78 12.32 9.96 -10.35
CA GLU A 78 11.20 9.06 -10.11
C GLU A 78 11.34 8.35 -8.76
N VAL A 79 10.25 8.38 -7.99
CA VAL A 79 10.15 7.78 -6.66
C VAL A 79 9.55 6.39 -6.79
N PRO A 80 10.28 5.32 -6.42
CA PRO A 80 9.71 3.98 -6.40
C PRO A 80 8.67 3.86 -5.28
N VAL A 81 7.46 3.44 -5.64
CA VAL A 81 6.39 3.12 -4.69
C VAL A 81 6.36 1.62 -4.46
N LYS A 82 6.75 1.17 -3.27
CA LYS A 82 6.85 -0.26 -2.92
C LYS A 82 6.17 -0.57 -1.59
N GLU A 83 5.78 -1.83 -1.44
CA GLU A 83 5.23 -2.39 -0.20
C GLU A 83 6.37 -2.91 0.69
N ASP A 84 6.35 -2.58 1.97
CA ASP A 84 7.34 -3.07 2.93
C ASP A 84 7.00 -4.48 3.48
N LYS A 85 7.86 -4.98 4.38
CA LYS A 85 7.71 -6.31 5.01
C LYS A 85 6.43 -6.42 5.83
N VAL A 86 6.00 -5.30 6.42
CA VAL A 86 4.81 -5.17 7.27
C VAL A 86 3.54 -5.01 6.42
N GLY A 87 3.69 -4.64 5.16
CA GLY A 87 2.60 -4.40 4.23
C GLY A 87 2.23 -2.93 4.07
N ASP A 88 2.98 -2.00 4.65
CA ASP A 88 2.76 -0.55 4.45
C ASP A 88 3.32 -0.13 3.09
N ILE A 89 2.67 0.84 2.45
CA ILE A 89 3.13 1.38 1.16
C ILE A 89 4.01 2.59 1.46
N ARG A 90 5.30 2.48 1.16
CA ARG A 90 6.29 3.53 1.45
C ARG A 90 6.91 4.05 0.15
N PRO A 91 6.44 5.20 -0.37
CA PRO A 91 7.20 5.93 -1.36
C PRO A 91 8.46 6.50 -0.68
N ARG A 92 9.62 6.43 -1.36
CA ARG A 92 10.87 6.98 -0.84
C ARG A 92 10.90 8.50 -1.06
N LEU A 93 10.19 9.23 -0.20
CA LEU A 93 10.06 10.69 -0.24
C LEU A 93 10.91 11.37 0.83
N VAL A 94 11.26 12.63 0.57
CA VAL A 94 11.77 13.56 1.57
C VAL A 94 10.66 13.83 2.59
N SER A 95 10.95 13.55 3.85
CA SER A 95 10.08 13.85 4.98
C SER A 95 10.61 15.08 5.69
N THR A 96 9.80 16.13 5.77
CA THR A 96 10.19 17.38 6.44
C THR A 96 9.38 17.55 7.71
N GLU A 97 10.05 17.78 8.84
CA GLU A 97 9.40 18.14 10.10
C GLU A 97 8.92 19.60 10.01
N VAL A 98 7.66 19.85 10.34
CA VAL A 98 7.06 21.21 10.38
C VAL A 98 6.66 21.55 11.81
N LYS A 99 6.98 22.76 12.27
CA LYS A 99 6.82 23.17 13.67
C LYS A 99 5.76 24.26 13.86
N SER A 100 5.35 24.90 12.77
CA SER A 100 4.36 25.98 12.78
C SER A 100 3.47 25.96 11.54
N SER A 101 2.35 26.69 11.62
CA SER A 101 1.45 26.94 10.48
C SER A 101 2.22 27.52 9.30
N ASP A 102 3.07 28.51 9.56
CA ASP A 102 3.85 29.21 8.53
C ASP A 102 4.85 28.28 7.83
N ASP A 103 5.47 27.35 8.57
CA ASP A 103 6.36 26.33 7.99
C ASP A 103 5.59 25.43 7.03
N LEU A 104 4.42 24.95 7.45
CA LEU A 104 3.58 24.06 6.64
C LEU A 104 3.03 24.78 5.41
N GLU A 105 2.57 26.03 5.57
CA GLU A 105 2.06 26.85 4.48
C GLU A 105 3.17 27.16 3.45
N SER A 106 4.36 27.51 3.91
CA SER A 106 5.53 27.74 3.06
C SER A 106 5.93 26.48 2.29
N LEU A 107 5.93 25.32 2.95
CA LEU A 107 6.21 24.02 2.33
C LEU A 107 5.17 23.70 1.25
N ILE A 108 3.88 23.88 1.54
CA ILE A 108 2.79 23.66 0.57
C ILE A 108 2.95 24.59 -0.63
N ASN A 109 3.19 25.88 -0.42
CA ASN A 109 3.38 26.87 -1.48
C ASN A 109 4.55 26.49 -2.41
N ASN A 110 5.70 26.13 -1.83
CA ASN A 110 6.88 25.71 -2.60
C ASN A 110 6.60 24.45 -3.42
N ALA A 111 5.97 23.44 -2.80
CA ALA A 111 5.62 22.19 -3.46
C ALA A 111 4.56 22.36 -4.57
N LEU A 112 3.59 23.25 -4.39
CA LEU A 112 2.60 23.58 -5.42
C LEU A 112 3.19 24.41 -6.56
N ALA A 113 4.13 25.31 -6.27
CA ALA A 113 4.88 26.03 -7.31
C ALA A 113 5.65 25.03 -8.18
N HIS A 114 6.29 24.06 -7.55
CA HIS A 114 6.96 22.93 -8.18
C HIS A 114 6.06 22.10 -9.11
N ARG A 115 4.82 21.83 -8.69
CA ARG A 115 3.81 21.15 -9.52
C ARG A 115 3.39 21.97 -10.74
N ARG A 116 3.35 23.31 -10.63
CA ARG A 116 2.95 24.23 -11.71
C ARG A 116 4.01 24.35 -12.81
N THR A 117 5.30 24.14 -12.50
CA THR A 117 6.43 24.35 -13.44
C THR A 117 6.85 23.10 -14.22
N SER A 118 6.07 22.01 -14.20
CA SER A 118 6.39 20.80 -14.95
C SER A 118 6.38 21.07 -16.48
N PRO A 119 7.33 20.51 -17.28
CA PRO A 119 7.62 20.91 -18.67
C PRO A 119 6.48 20.81 -19.71
N THR A 120 5.27 20.41 -19.34
CA THR A 120 4.17 20.15 -20.27
C THR A 120 3.40 21.42 -20.64
N LEU A 121 4.04 22.31 -21.41
CA LEU A 121 3.43 23.36 -22.26
C LEU A 121 2.13 24.01 -21.73
N ARG A 122 2.28 25.19 -21.12
CA ARG A 122 1.40 26.38 -21.14
C ARG A 122 -0.08 26.27 -20.69
N ASN A 123 -0.59 25.11 -20.28
CA ASN A 123 -1.91 24.97 -19.64
C ASN A 123 -1.78 24.57 -18.16
N ALA A 124 -2.81 24.85 -17.37
CA ALA A 124 -2.84 24.60 -15.91
C ALA A 124 -2.50 23.14 -15.55
N ALA A 125 -1.22 22.86 -15.26
CA ALA A 125 -0.69 21.52 -15.00
C ALA A 125 -1.38 20.79 -13.83
N SER A 126 -2.02 21.54 -12.92
CA SER A 126 -2.75 20.99 -11.78
C SER A 126 -3.93 20.08 -12.17
N SER A 127 -4.51 20.19 -13.37
CA SER A 127 -5.64 19.33 -13.78
C SER A 127 -5.21 17.95 -14.29
N ARG A 128 -3.90 17.73 -14.54
CA ARG A 128 -3.39 16.56 -15.28
C ARG A 128 -2.51 15.61 -14.46
N SER A 129 -2.27 15.92 -13.20
CA SER A 129 -1.57 15.03 -12.27
C SER A 129 -2.35 14.91 -10.99
N HIS A 130 -2.26 13.76 -10.33
CA HIS A 130 -2.75 13.63 -8.96
C HIS A 130 -1.68 14.14 -8.01
N ALA A 131 -2.08 14.75 -6.90
CA ALA A 131 -1.15 15.16 -5.86
C ALA A 131 -1.59 14.62 -4.50
N LEU A 132 -0.63 14.11 -3.73
CA LEU A 132 -0.86 13.50 -2.43
C LEU A 132 0.02 14.19 -1.40
N LEU A 133 -0.59 15.02 -0.56
CA LEU A 133 0.04 15.61 0.61
C LEU A 133 -0.26 14.72 1.82
N THR A 134 0.77 14.14 2.42
CA THR A 134 0.63 13.29 3.61
C THR A 134 1.25 13.97 4.81
N ILE A 135 0.43 14.20 5.84
CA ILE A 135 0.86 14.71 7.14
C ILE A 135 0.82 13.54 8.13
N ARG A 136 1.99 13.15 8.63
CA ARG A 136 2.16 12.15 9.68
C ARG A 136 2.24 12.85 11.03
N VAL A 137 1.44 12.39 11.97
CA VAL A 137 1.34 12.94 13.32
C VAL A 137 1.81 11.88 14.30
N LYS A 138 2.96 12.09 14.92
CA LYS A 138 3.53 11.21 15.93
C LYS A 138 3.27 11.80 17.31
N ASN A 139 2.71 10.99 18.20
CA ASN A 139 2.50 11.38 19.59
C ASN A 139 3.78 11.12 20.39
N ARG A 140 4.39 12.17 20.94
CA ARG A 140 5.62 12.05 21.72
C ARG A 140 5.41 11.44 23.11
N LEU A 141 4.19 11.53 23.65
CA LEU A 141 3.82 10.87 24.91
C LEU A 141 3.66 9.36 24.74
N LEU A 142 3.29 8.93 23.53
CA LEU A 142 3.12 7.52 23.16
C LEU A 142 4.01 7.17 21.97
N PRO A 143 5.35 7.10 22.15
CA PRO A 143 6.30 6.98 21.05
C PRO A 143 6.16 5.68 20.23
N TYR A 144 5.57 4.64 20.84
CA TYR A 144 5.31 3.36 20.20
C TYR A 144 3.88 3.25 19.65
N ALA A 145 2.99 4.22 19.93
CA ALA A 145 1.68 4.21 19.28
C ALA A 145 1.83 4.39 17.76
N GLU A 146 0.88 3.84 17.01
CA GLU A 146 0.91 4.02 15.56
C GLU A 146 0.64 5.48 15.19
N GLU A 147 1.47 6.01 14.28
CA GLU A 147 1.35 7.39 13.82
C GLU A 147 -0.01 7.63 13.15
N GLY A 148 -0.61 8.77 13.45
CA GLY A 148 -1.77 9.27 12.71
C GLY A 148 -1.35 9.73 11.32
N LYS A 149 -2.16 9.44 10.30
CA LYS A 149 -1.91 9.88 8.92
C LYS A 149 -3.12 10.68 8.42
N LEU A 150 -2.89 11.94 8.06
CA LEU A 150 -3.83 12.74 7.28
C LEU A 150 -3.33 12.79 5.84
N ILE A 151 -4.12 12.26 4.90
CA ILE A 151 -3.76 12.19 3.48
C ILE A 151 -4.74 13.07 2.71
N LEU A 152 -4.20 14.13 2.13
CA LEU A 152 -4.92 15.06 1.26
C LEU A 152 -4.60 14.67 -0.18
N VAL A 153 -5.65 14.35 -0.94
CA VAL A 153 -5.52 13.85 -2.31
C VAL A 153 -6.25 14.81 -3.23
N ASP A 154 -5.50 15.42 -4.13
CA ASP A 154 -6.03 16.18 -5.26
C ASP A 154 -5.99 15.27 -6.49
N LEU A 155 -7.16 14.96 -7.04
CA LEU A 155 -7.29 14.04 -8.17
C LEU A 155 -7.28 14.82 -9.49
N ALA A 156 -6.58 14.28 -10.49
CA ALA A 156 -6.63 14.79 -11.85
C ALA A 156 -8.06 14.76 -12.41
N GLY A 157 -8.36 15.66 -13.36
CA GLY A 157 -9.65 15.74 -14.02
C GLY A 157 -10.00 14.47 -14.80
N SER A 158 -11.29 14.11 -14.82
CA SER A 158 -11.82 12.94 -15.55
C SER A 158 -12.21 13.26 -17.00
N GLU A 159 -11.44 14.11 -17.67
CA GLU A 159 -11.71 14.61 -19.03
C GLU A 159 -11.83 13.47 -20.07
N ARG A 160 -12.73 13.64 -21.05
CA ARG A 160 -13.03 12.59 -22.02
C ARG A 160 -11.97 12.54 -23.12
N TYR A 161 -11.82 11.35 -23.72
CA TYR A 161 -10.98 11.13 -24.90
C TYR A 161 -11.40 12.03 -26.08
N GLU A 162 -12.68 12.38 -26.18
CA GLU A 162 -13.19 13.20 -27.29
C GLU A 162 -12.71 14.65 -27.22
N ASP A 163 -12.48 15.18 -26.03
CA ASP A 163 -11.95 16.52 -25.80
C ASP A 163 -10.45 16.62 -26.12
N SER A 164 -9.77 15.46 -26.22
CA SER A 164 -8.33 15.32 -26.40
C SER A 164 -7.91 14.87 -27.82
N LYS A 165 -8.83 14.83 -28.78
CA LYS A 165 -8.57 14.43 -30.19
C LYS A 165 -7.51 15.30 -30.91
N MET A 166 -7.21 16.49 -30.39
CA MET A 166 -6.18 17.42 -30.92
C MET A 166 -4.85 17.35 -30.14
N HIS A 167 -4.64 16.35 -29.28
CA HIS A 167 -3.44 16.26 -28.44
C HIS A 167 -2.34 15.38 -29.05
N SER A 168 -1.08 15.66 -28.68
CA SER A 168 0.05 14.83 -29.07
C SER A 168 -0.07 13.42 -28.46
N LYS A 169 0.54 12.42 -29.10
CA LYS A 169 0.53 11.02 -28.65
C LYS A 169 0.92 10.86 -27.16
N GLN A 170 1.95 11.59 -26.71
CA GLN A 170 2.37 11.58 -25.31
C GLN A 170 1.26 12.07 -24.36
N ARG A 171 0.57 13.15 -24.72
CA ARG A 171 -0.55 13.67 -23.92
C ARG A 171 -1.73 12.70 -23.89
N MET A 172 -2.01 12.01 -24.99
CA MET A 172 -3.05 10.99 -25.03
C MET A 172 -2.73 9.81 -24.10
N ASP A 173 -1.46 9.38 -24.06
CA ASP A 173 -1.01 8.32 -23.15
C ASP A 173 -1.10 8.75 -21.68
N GLU A 174 -0.75 10.01 -21.35
CA GLU A 174 -0.91 10.59 -20.02
C GLU A 174 -2.39 10.64 -19.59
N SER A 175 -3.28 11.19 -20.43
CA SER A 175 -4.72 11.24 -20.17
C SER A 175 -5.32 9.83 -20.02
N ARG A 176 -4.83 8.85 -20.80
CA ARG A 176 -5.25 7.45 -20.68
C ARG A 176 -4.87 6.86 -19.33
N GLU A 177 -3.65 7.09 -18.85
CA GLU A 177 -3.21 6.56 -17.56
C GLU A 177 -3.92 7.27 -16.38
N ASN A 178 -4.17 8.57 -16.49
CA ASN A 178 -4.98 9.29 -15.51
C ASN A 178 -6.39 8.70 -15.41
N ASN A 179 -7.07 8.49 -16.53
CA ASN A 179 -8.38 7.85 -16.56
C ASN A 179 -8.34 6.42 -16.02
N LYS A 180 -7.27 5.66 -16.31
CA LYS A 180 -7.06 4.33 -15.73
C LYS A 180 -6.95 4.37 -14.21
N SER A 181 -6.22 5.33 -13.64
CA SER A 181 -6.07 5.46 -12.18
C SER A 181 -7.42 5.73 -11.49
N LEU A 182 -8.26 6.59 -12.07
CA LEU A 182 -9.62 6.89 -11.57
C LEU A 182 -10.57 5.69 -11.73
N MET A 183 -10.44 4.92 -12.82
CA MET A 183 -11.23 3.70 -13.02
C MET A 183 -10.89 2.63 -11.97
N VAL A 184 -9.60 2.36 -11.75
CA VAL A 184 -9.15 1.39 -10.73
C VAL A 184 -9.58 1.85 -9.33
N LEU A 185 -9.52 3.15 -9.05
CA LEU A 185 -10.01 3.72 -7.79
C LEU A 185 -11.50 3.38 -7.57
N LYS A 186 -12.33 3.60 -8.59
CA LYS A 186 -13.76 3.28 -8.57
C LYS A 186 -14.03 1.79 -8.35
N ASP A 187 -13.28 0.92 -9.01
CA ASP A 187 -13.41 -0.53 -8.83
C ASP A 187 -13.04 -0.96 -7.40
N CYS A 188 -12.03 -0.32 -6.80
CA CYS A 188 -11.64 -0.61 -5.42
C CYS A 188 -12.73 -0.24 -4.42
N VAL A 189 -13.35 0.92 -4.60
CA VAL A 189 -14.43 1.41 -3.72
C VAL A 189 -15.66 0.52 -3.83
N ARG A 190 -16.04 0.12 -5.05
CA ARG A 190 -17.18 -0.77 -5.29
C ARG A 190 -16.96 -2.15 -4.68
N ALA A 191 -15.77 -2.72 -4.88
CA ALA A 191 -15.40 -3.99 -4.26
C ALA A 191 -15.46 -3.90 -2.73
N LYS A 192 -15.00 -2.78 -2.14
CA LYS A 192 -15.13 -2.52 -0.71
C LYS A 192 -16.60 -2.40 -0.26
N ALA A 193 -17.45 -1.71 -1.04
CA ALA A 193 -18.87 -1.55 -0.73
C ALA A 193 -19.63 -2.88 -0.75
N LYS A 194 -19.37 -3.73 -1.77
CA LYS A 194 -19.96 -5.07 -1.87
C LYS A 194 -19.55 -5.98 -0.72
N MET A 195 -18.27 -5.95 -0.35
CA MET A 195 -17.78 -6.71 0.80
C MET A 195 -18.45 -6.31 2.13
N ALA A 196 -18.98 -5.10 2.25
CA ALA A 196 -19.75 -4.70 3.43
C ALA A 196 -21.17 -5.29 3.47
N GLN A 197 -21.65 -5.82 2.34
CA GLN A 197 -23.01 -6.35 2.17
C GLN A 197 -23.05 -7.88 2.03
N GLU A 198 -22.02 -8.49 1.43
CA GLU A 198 -21.98 -9.91 1.13
C GLU A 198 -21.17 -10.72 2.15
N ASP A 199 -21.63 -11.93 2.46
CA ASP A 199 -20.87 -12.91 3.23
C ASP A 199 -19.78 -13.56 2.34
N GLY A 200 -18.54 -13.10 2.52
CA GLY A 200 -17.36 -13.66 1.87
C GLY A 200 -16.23 -12.65 1.64
N PHE A 201 -15.06 -13.15 1.23
CA PHE A 201 -13.94 -12.29 0.87
C PHE A 201 -14.07 -11.82 -0.60
N VAL A 202 -14.24 -10.51 -0.78
CA VAL A 202 -14.22 -9.85 -2.10
C VAL A 202 -12.83 -9.26 -2.34
N HIS A 203 -12.18 -9.64 -3.44
CA HIS A 203 -10.86 -9.11 -3.77
C HIS A 203 -10.92 -7.66 -4.25
N ILE A 204 -10.26 -6.76 -3.52
CA ILE A 204 -10.13 -5.35 -3.89
C ILE A 204 -8.84 -5.13 -4.71
N PRO A 205 -8.90 -4.70 -5.98
CA PRO A 205 -7.75 -4.63 -6.89
C PRO A 205 -6.86 -3.39 -6.69
N TRP A 206 -6.58 -2.99 -5.45
CA TRP A 206 -5.83 -1.77 -5.14
C TRP A 206 -4.36 -1.80 -5.61
N ARG A 207 -3.81 -2.98 -5.93
CA ARG A 207 -2.47 -3.13 -6.51
C ARG A 207 -2.39 -2.82 -8.01
N SER A 208 -3.52 -2.65 -8.69
CA SER A 208 -3.56 -2.46 -10.14
C SER A 208 -3.09 -1.08 -10.60
N ASN A 209 -3.01 -0.10 -9.70
CA ASN A 209 -2.51 1.24 -9.97
C ASN A 209 -1.75 1.83 -8.76
N VAL A 210 -0.77 2.69 -9.02
CA VAL A 210 0.06 3.34 -7.99
C VAL A 210 -0.78 4.23 -7.06
N LEU A 211 -1.77 4.95 -7.59
CA LEU A 211 -2.69 5.77 -6.79
C LEU A 211 -3.43 4.91 -5.77
N THR A 212 -4.02 3.79 -6.21
CA THR A 212 -4.76 2.90 -5.31
C THR A 212 -3.87 2.14 -4.35
N MET A 213 -2.58 1.94 -4.68
CA MET A 213 -1.59 1.45 -3.71
C MET A 213 -1.32 2.49 -2.62
N LEU A 214 -1.10 3.76 -2.98
CA LEU A 214 -0.90 4.83 -1.99
C LEU A 214 -2.13 5.04 -1.10
N LEU A 215 -3.32 4.82 -1.67
CA LEU A 215 -4.60 4.85 -0.96
C LEU A 215 -5.01 3.50 -0.36
N LYS A 216 -4.07 2.55 -0.25
CA LYS A 216 -4.29 1.25 0.39
C LYS A 216 -5.03 1.38 1.73
N PRO A 217 -4.71 2.31 2.66
CA PRO A 217 -5.42 2.41 3.94
C PRO A 217 -6.94 2.65 3.83
N ILE A 218 -7.44 3.15 2.69
CA ILE A 218 -8.87 3.34 2.43
C ILE A 218 -9.55 2.01 2.05
N PHE A 219 -8.82 1.13 1.38
CA PHE A 219 -9.31 -0.13 0.83
C PHE A 219 -8.90 -1.36 1.64
N ASP A 220 -7.91 -1.21 2.51
CA ASP A 220 -7.36 -2.33 3.27
C ASP A 220 -8.31 -2.71 4.39
N VAL A 221 -8.99 -3.82 4.14
CA VAL A 221 -9.94 -4.45 5.04
C VAL A 221 -9.23 -5.07 6.23
N GLU A 222 -7.99 -5.51 6.06
CA GLU A 222 -7.19 -6.15 7.10
C GLU A 222 -6.54 -5.13 8.04
N SER A 223 -6.45 -3.88 7.60
CA SER A 223 -5.95 -2.79 8.42
C SER A 223 -6.78 -2.67 9.69
N ARG A 224 -6.10 -2.78 10.83
CA ARG A 224 -6.69 -2.51 12.15
C ARG A 224 -6.71 -1.04 12.49
N GLN A 225 -6.01 -0.20 11.71
CA GLN A 225 -6.13 1.24 11.81
C GLN A 225 -7.41 1.69 11.13
N PRO A 226 -8.39 2.24 11.88
CA PRO A 226 -9.58 2.78 11.26
C PRO A 226 -9.21 4.03 10.45
N SER A 227 -9.41 3.96 9.14
CA SER A 227 -9.31 5.13 8.27
C SER A 227 -10.68 5.77 8.10
N ARG A 228 -10.76 7.08 8.31
CA ARG A 228 -11.93 7.89 7.96
C ARG A 228 -11.63 8.60 6.65
N THR A 229 -12.56 8.51 5.71
CA THR A 229 -12.40 9.11 4.38
C THR A 229 -13.55 10.06 4.12
N ALA A 230 -13.22 11.30 3.77
CA ALA A 230 -14.17 12.27 3.25
C ALA A 230 -13.89 12.48 1.76
N ILE A 231 -14.95 12.52 0.95
CA ILE A 231 -14.85 12.76 -0.49
C ILE A 231 -15.57 14.08 -0.79
N ILE A 232 -14.90 14.96 -1.51
CA ILE A 232 -15.43 16.26 -1.92
C ILE A 232 -15.68 16.18 -3.43
N ALA A 233 -16.95 16.24 -3.83
CA ALA A 233 -17.35 16.22 -5.23
C ALA A 233 -17.54 17.65 -5.74
N HIS A 234 -16.66 18.10 -6.64
CA HIS A 234 -16.81 19.38 -7.32
C HIS A 234 -17.72 19.22 -8.53
N VAL A 235 -18.87 19.88 -8.51
CA VAL A 235 -19.86 19.85 -9.59
C VAL A 235 -20.07 21.26 -10.13
N SER A 236 -20.23 21.36 -11.45
CA SER A 236 -20.60 22.62 -12.09
C SER A 236 -22.12 22.75 -12.11
N PRO A 237 -22.67 23.92 -11.73
CA PRO A 237 -24.09 24.19 -11.84
C PRO A 237 -24.53 24.54 -13.28
N HIS A 238 -23.59 24.61 -14.24
CA HIS A 238 -23.89 25.03 -15.60
C HIS A 238 -24.62 23.93 -16.38
N ILE A 239 -25.60 24.31 -17.20
CA ILE A 239 -26.45 23.36 -17.94
C ILE A 239 -25.66 22.49 -18.92
N GLN A 240 -24.59 23.04 -19.52
CA GLN A 240 -23.72 22.29 -20.43
C GLN A 240 -22.93 21.19 -19.71
N ASP A 241 -22.71 21.35 -18.40
CA ASP A 241 -21.90 20.43 -17.59
C ASP A 241 -22.75 19.37 -16.88
N VAL A 242 -24.07 19.34 -17.08
CA VAL A 242 -24.98 18.41 -16.39
C VAL A 242 -24.52 16.96 -16.51
N VAL A 243 -24.07 16.55 -17.70
CA VAL A 243 -23.55 15.19 -17.93
C VAL A 243 -22.25 14.95 -17.15
N HIS A 244 -21.35 15.94 -17.09
CA HIS A 244 -20.09 15.84 -16.36
C HIS A 244 -20.33 15.82 -14.84
N SER A 245 -21.17 16.71 -14.33
CA SER A 245 -21.59 16.76 -12.93
C SER A 245 -22.31 15.46 -12.51
N GLY A 246 -23.19 14.93 -13.35
CA GLY A 246 -23.87 13.64 -13.11
C GLY A 246 -22.89 12.47 -13.03
N ASN A 247 -21.85 12.46 -13.87
CA ASN A 247 -20.76 11.49 -13.76
C ASN A 247 -20.04 11.64 -12.42
N THR A 248 -19.57 12.83 -12.04
CA THR A 248 -18.86 13.08 -10.78
C THR A 248 -19.67 12.59 -9.56
N LEU A 249 -20.97 12.85 -9.53
CA LEU A 249 -21.85 12.35 -8.46
C LEU A 249 -21.96 10.82 -8.46
N SER A 250 -22.04 10.21 -9.65
CA SER A 250 -22.01 8.75 -9.80
C SER A 250 -20.66 8.13 -9.37
N TYR A 251 -19.56 8.87 -9.49
CA TYR A 251 -18.24 8.49 -8.96
C TYR A 251 -18.17 8.60 -7.44
N ALA A 252 -18.79 9.62 -6.86
CA ALA A 252 -18.78 9.86 -5.41
C ALA A 252 -19.72 8.93 -4.64
N SER A 253 -20.87 8.55 -5.23
CA SER A 253 -21.91 7.76 -4.56
C SER A 253 -21.39 6.44 -3.92
N PRO A 254 -20.57 5.61 -4.59
CA PRO A 254 -20.05 4.37 -3.99
C PRO A 254 -19.16 4.57 -2.75
N PHE A 255 -18.60 5.77 -2.54
CA PHE A 255 -17.80 6.05 -1.34
C PHE A 255 -18.65 6.24 -0.09
N LYS A 256 -19.97 6.38 -0.22
CA LYS A 256 -20.91 6.42 0.89
C LYS A 256 -21.12 5.02 1.46
N THR A 257 -20.08 4.47 2.07
CA THR A 257 -20.13 3.20 2.81
C THR A 257 -20.15 3.48 4.30
N ALA A 258 -20.78 2.58 5.07
CA ALA A 258 -20.63 2.62 6.52
C ALA A 258 -19.14 2.56 6.90
N PRO A 259 -18.70 3.31 7.93
CA PRO A 259 -17.34 3.19 8.41
C PRO A 259 -17.07 1.73 8.78
N PRO A 260 -15.87 1.19 8.50
CA PRO A 260 -15.52 -0.16 8.90
C PRO A 260 -15.70 -0.28 10.41
N LYS A 261 -16.35 -1.36 10.88
CA LYS A 261 -16.44 -1.64 12.31
C LYS A 261 -15.01 -1.68 12.87
N PRO A 262 -14.71 -0.93 13.95
CA PRO A 262 -13.39 -0.98 14.56
C PRO A 262 -13.11 -2.43 14.96
N ARG A 263 -12.06 -2.99 14.37
CA ARG A 263 -11.57 -4.30 14.80
C ARG A 263 -10.74 -4.04 16.04
N GLY A 264 -11.04 -4.75 17.12
CA GLY A 264 -10.22 -4.71 18.32
C GLY A 264 -8.77 -5.16 18.05
N PRO A 265 -7.94 -5.23 19.10
CA PRO A 265 -6.61 -5.81 18.96
C PRO A 265 -6.70 -7.19 18.31
N ALA A 266 -5.66 -7.52 17.54
CA ALA A 266 -5.52 -8.82 16.92
C ALA A 266 -5.75 -9.95 17.93
N PRO A 267 -6.49 -11.01 17.57
CA PRO A 267 -6.31 -12.27 18.26
C PRO A 267 -4.84 -12.68 18.15
N TYR A 268 -4.26 -13.07 19.28
CA TYR A 268 -2.86 -13.48 19.33
C TYR A 268 -2.63 -14.72 18.47
N ASP A 269 -1.62 -14.67 17.61
CA ASP A 269 -1.10 -15.80 16.86
C ASP A 269 0.42 -15.86 17.03
N LYS A 270 0.92 -16.94 17.64
CA LYS A 270 2.36 -17.18 17.85
C LYS A 270 3.15 -17.23 16.52
N ALA A 271 2.50 -17.51 15.40
CA ALA A 271 3.13 -17.52 14.08
C ALA A 271 3.07 -16.15 13.36
N ASP A 272 2.31 -15.18 13.88
CA ASP A 272 2.15 -13.86 13.28
C ASP A 272 2.59 -12.73 14.23
N PRO A 273 3.83 -12.23 14.10
CA PRO A 273 4.34 -11.13 14.91
C PRO A 273 3.53 -9.84 14.82
N ARG A 274 2.68 -9.68 13.80
CA ARG A 274 1.80 -8.51 13.66
C ARG A 274 0.65 -8.50 14.68
N THR A 275 0.49 -9.59 15.44
CA THR A 275 -0.57 -9.76 16.44
C THR A 275 -0.08 -9.63 17.88
N TRP A 276 1.24 -9.59 18.08
CA TRP A 276 1.83 -9.65 19.42
C TRP A 276 1.69 -8.32 20.14
N ASN A 277 1.26 -8.38 21.40
CA ASN A 277 1.35 -7.25 22.32
C ASN A 277 2.79 -7.13 22.86
N HIS A 278 2.99 -6.19 23.78
CA HIS A 278 4.28 -5.93 24.39
C HIS A 278 4.84 -7.15 25.15
N GLU A 279 4.04 -7.75 26.03
CA GLU A 279 4.42 -8.91 26.85
C GLU A 279 4.80 -10.12 25.98
N GLN A 280 4.01 -10.42 24.96
CA GLN A 280 4.26 -11.51 24.00
C GLN A 280 5.51 -11.26 23.16
N THR A 281 5.80 -9.99 22.86
CA THR A 281 7.03 -9.61 22.15
C THR A 281 8.25 -9.84 23.04
N LEU A 282 8.17 -9.45 24.32
CA LEU A 282 9.23 -9.69 25.30
C LEU A 282 9.50 -11.19 25.49
N GLU A 283 8.46 -11.98 25.73
CA GLU A 283 8.56 -13.44 25.88
C GLU A 283 9.24 -14.08 24.66
N TRP A 284 8.83 -13.69 23.46
CA TRP A 284 9.43 -14.19 22.23
C TRP A 284 10.90 -13.77 22.07
N LEU A 285 11.24 -12.52 22.39
CA LEU A 285 12.63 -12.05 22.35
C LEU A 285 13.49 -12.84 23.33
N GLU A 286 13.04 -13.02 24.57
CA GLU A 286 13.74 -13.80 25.58
C GLU A 286 14.02 -15.23 25.10
N GLU A 287 12.99 -15.93 24.63
CA GLU A 287 13.13 -17.28 24.08
C GLU A 287 14.18 -17.33 22.94
N GLU A 288 14.13 -16.39 21.99
CA GLU A 288 15.00 -16.42 20.82
C GLU A 288 16.44 -16.00 21.16
N PHE A 289 16.65 -15.02 22.03
CA PHE A 289 17.98 -14.65 22.51
C PHE A 289 18.63 -15.82 23.28
N ILE A 290 17.86 -16.55 24.10
CA ILE A 290 18.33 -17.77 24.78
C ILE A 290 18.70 -18.84 23.76
N LYS A 291 17.81 -19.15 22.79
CA LYS A 291 18.04 -20.17 21.76
C LYS A 291 19.29 -19.89 20.94
N VAL A 292 19.48 -18.66 20.47
CA VAL A 292 20.65 -18.27 19.67
C VAL A 292 21.94 -18.31 20.50
N THR A 293 21.87 -17.91 21.77
CA THR A 293 23.03 -17.98 22.68
C THR A 293 23.43 -19.43 22.98
N LYS A 294 22.46 -20.33 23.21
CA LYS A 294 22.70 -21.78 23.34
C LYS A 294 23.36 -22.34 22.08
N ALA A 295 22.82 -22.03 20.92
CA ALA A 295 23.35 -22.50 19.63
C ALA A 295 24.79 -22.02 19.40
N LYS A 296 25.09 -20.76 19.73
CA LYS A 296 26.45 -20.21 19.62
C LYS A 296 27.43 -20.91 20.58
N ARG A 297 27.06 -21.07 21.86
CA ARG A 297 27.91 -21.80 22.84
C ARG A 297 28.19 -23.23 22.39
N ASN A 298 27.18 -23.92 21.87
CA ASN A 298 27.33 -25.27 21.33
C ASN A 298 28.27 -25.29 20.12
N HIS A 299 28.15 -24.32 19.22
CA HIS A 299 29.03 -24.18 18.05
C HIS A 299 30.49 -23.89 18.47
N ASP A 300 30.72 -22.89 19.33
CA ASP A 300 32.04 -22.54 19.85
C ASP A 300 32.68 -23.75 20.57
N ARG A 301 31.87 -24.54 21.29
CA ARG A 301 32.31 -25.80 21.92
C ARG A 301 32.68 -26.85 20.88
N GLU A 302 31.86 -27.07 19.86
CA GLU A 302 32.17 -28.01 18.77
C GLU A 302 33.45 -27.62 18.03
N GLU A 303 33.69 -26.33 17.80
CA GLU A 303 34.92 -25.83 17.21
C GLU A 303 36.12 -26.05 18.11
N ARG A 304 36.00 -25.78 19.43
CA ARG A 304 37.03 -26.10 20.41
C ARG A 304 37.35 -27.59 20.41
N VAL A 305 36.35 -28.45 20.45
CA VAL A 305 36.50 -29.92 20.42
C VAL A 305 37.12 -30.40 19.10
N LYS A 306 36.77 -29.79 17.96
CA LYS A 306 37.44 -30.08 16.67
C LYS A 306 38.91 -29.65 16.69
N GLY A 307 39.23 -28.56 17.39
CA GLY A 307 40.60 -28.11 17.64
C GLY A 307 41.38 -29.03 18.61
N THR A 308 40.75 -29.52 19.68
CA THR A 308 41.35 -30.44 20.66
C THR A 308 41.35 -31.90 20.25
N LYS A 309 40.69 -32.30 19.15
CA LYS A 309 40.83 -33.66 18.56
C LYS A 309 42.26 -34.00 18.09
N ARG A 310 43.25 -33.12 18.28
CA ARG A 310 44.68 -33.47 18.26
C ARG A 310 45.24 -34.05 19.57
N SER A 311 44.53 -33.95 20.71
CA SER A 311 44.87 -34.65 21.96
C SER A 311 43.60 -35.04 22.73
N GLU A 312 43.28 -36.34 22.67
CA GLU A 312 42.34 -37.10 23.52
C GLU A 312 40.82 -36.79 23.45
N LYS A 313 40.07 -37.87 23.19
CA LYS A 313 38.60 -37.92 23.16
C LYS A 313 38.08 -38.03 24.60
N SER A 314 37.42 -37.00 25.10
CA SER A 314 36.49 -37.15 26.21
C SER A 314 35.13 -36.56 25.82
N GLN A 315 34.08 -37.37 25.87
CA GLN A 315 32.69 -36.94 25.69
C GLN A 315 32.18 -36.40 27.04
N ILE A 316 32.01 -35.08 27.13
CA ILE A 316 31.41 -34.43 28.28
C ILE A 316 29.89 -34.32 28.05
N PRO A 317 29.03 -34.65 29.03
CA PRO A 317 27.57 -34.56 28.90
C PRO A 317 27.09 -33.13 28.56
N PRO A 318 25.90 -32.96 27.97
CA PRO A 318 25.30 -31.63 27.81
C PRO A 318 25.04 -31.00 29.19
N GLU A 319 25.58 -29.82 29.44
CA GLU A 319 25.07 -28.94 30.50
C GLU A 319 23.77 -28.31 29.99
N ASP A 320 22.65 -28.99 30.19
CA ASP A 320 21.33 -28.46 29.81
C ASP A 320 20.77 -27.44 30.82
N ASP A 321 21.36 -27.34 32.02
CA ASP A 321 20.80 -26.60 33.17
C ASP A 321 21.57 -25.33 33.59
N ALA A 322 22.61 -24.92 32.85
CA ALA A 322 23.33 -23.69 33.19
C ALA A 322 22.48 -22.44 32.85
N VAL A 323 22.18 -21.62 33.86
CA VAL A 323 21.44 -20.36 33.71
C VAL A 323 22.12 -19.47 32.66
N ILE A 324 21.38 -19.11 31.62
CA ILE A 324 21.90 -18.26 30.55
C ILE A 324 21.60 -16.81 30.90
N ILE A 325 22.64 -16.10 31.28
CA ILE A 325 22.59 -14.65 31.42
C ILE A 325 22.65 -14.06 30.01
N LEU A 326 21.61 -13.32 29.64
CA LEU A 326 21.57 -12.59 28.37
C LEU A 326 22.53 -11.40 28.40
N ALA A 327 23.23 -11.17 27.29
CA ALA A 327 24.11 -10.01 27.14
C ALA A 327 23.36 -8.69 26.85
N VAL A 328 22.05 -8.78 26.63
CA VAL A 328 21.16 -7.66 26.29
C VAL A 328 20.07 -7.58 27.34
N ASP A 329 19.87 -6.38 27.87
CA ASP A 329 18.76 -6.02 28.76
C ASP A 329 17.48 -5.86 27.93
N LEU A 330 16.55 -6.81 28.07
CA LEU A 330 15.34 -6.85 27.25
C LEU A 330 14.36 -5.73 27.59
N ASP A 331 14.34 -5.26 28.84
CA ASP A 331 13.48 -4.15 29.26
C ASP A 331 13.94 -2.82 28.64
N LYS A 332 15.25 -2.66 28.43
CA LYS A 332 15.80 -1.54 27.66
C LYS A 332 15.60 -1.70 26.16
N LEU A 333 15.74 -2.92 25.64
CA LEU A 333 15.59 -3.19 24.20
C LEU A 333 14.15 -3.02 23.73
N CYS A 334 13.19 -3.49 24.53
CA CYS A 334 11.76 -3.42 24.27
C CYS A 334 11.08 -2.69 25.43
N PRO A 335 11.03 -1.35 25.40
CA PRO A 335 10.34 -0.57 26.42
C PRO A 335 8.82 -0.74 26.35
N VAL A 336 8.13 -0.34 27.42
CA VAL A 336 6.67 -0.47 27.55
C VAL A 336 5.94 0.15 26.35
N GLY A 337 5.07 -0.65 25.73
CA GLY A 337 4.29 -0.25 24.54
C GLY A 337 4.95 -0.59 23.20
N MET A 338 6.22 -1.00 23.20
CA MET A 338 6.87 -1.55 22.01
C MET A 338 6.42 -3.00 21.78
N THR A 339 6.29 -3.36 20.51
CA THR A 339 5.73 -4.61 19.97
C THR A 339 6.60 -5.08 18.81
N ALA A 340 6.42 -6.34 18.39
CA ALA A 340 7.09 -6.90 17.23
C ALA A 340 6.85 -6.10 15.93
N MET A 341 5.74 -5.35 15.82
CA MET A 341 5.47 -4.48 14.67
C MET A 341 6.48 -3.34 14.54
N GLN A 342 6.90 -2.69 15.65
CA GLN A 342 7.92 -1.64 15.55
C GLN A 342 9.28 -2.24 15.20
N PHE A 343 9.66 -3.38 15.79
CA PHE A 343 10.90 -4.08 15.41
C PHE A 343 10.91 -4.49 13.93
N GLY A 344 9.76 -4.91 13.39
CA GLY A 344 9.60 -5.22 11.97
C GLY A 344 9.82 -4.06 11.01
N ARG A 345 9.67 -2.82 11.49
CA ARG A 345 9.88 -1.59 10.71
C ARG A 345 11.35 -1.13 10.71
N LEU A 346 12.18 -1.65 11.61
CA LEU A 346 13.60 -1.32 11.70
C LEU A 346 14.41 -1.99 10.59
N TYR A 347 15.49 -1.34 10.20
CA TYR A 347 16.58 -1.98 9.48
C TYR A 347 17.38 -2.89 10.43
N THR A 348 18.02 -3.92 9.86
CA THR A 348 18.87 -4.85 10.63
C THR A 348 19.91 -4.10 11.46
N MET A 349 20.50 -3.04 10.91
CA MET A 349 21.53 -2.26 11.60
C MET A 349 20.97 -1.46 12.76
N GLU A 350 19.77 -0.88 12.63
CA GLU A 350 19.11 -0.12 13.71
C GLU A 350 18.77 -1.04 14.89
N PHE A 351 18.28 -2.26 14.60
CA PHE A 351 18.03 -3.23 15.66
C PHE A 351 19.33 -3.65 16.38
N VAL A 352 20.40 -3.88 15.62
CA VAL A 352 21.72 -4.23 16.19
C VAL A 352 22.24 -3.09 17.06
N GLU A 353 22.10 -1.84 16.61
CA GLU A 353 22.48 -0.67 17.40
C GLU A 353 21.68 -0.56 18.69
N GLN A 354 20.36 -0.76 18.65
CA GLN A 354 19.52 -0.80 19.84
C GLN A 354 19.95 -1.91 20.82
N CYS A 355 20.30 -3.11 20.31
CA CYS A 355 20.83 -4.19 21.15
C CYS A 355 22.17 -3.82 21.80
N LEU A 356 23.04 -3.10 21.10
CA LEU A 356 24.32 -2.63 21.65
C LEU A 356 24.12 -1.57 22.73
N LEU A 357 23.13 -0.69 22.58
CA LEU A 357 22.77 0.32 23.59
C LEU A 357 22.11 -0.31 24.82
N ALA A 358 21.46 -1.47 24.65
CA ALA A 358 20.84 -2.23 25.72
C ALA A 358 21.81 -3.19 26.45
N ILE A 359 23.12 -3.10 26.24
CA ILE A 359 24.10 -3.87 27.02
C ILE A 359 24.12 -3.31 28.46
N PRO A 360 24.00 -4.16 29.52
CA PRO A 360 24.10 -3.71 30.90
C PRO A 360 25.43 -3.00 31.18
N ALA A 361 25.40 -1.90 31.93
CA ALA A 361 26.63 -1.22 32.35
C ALA A 361 27.42 -2.13 33.31
N VAL A 362 28.71 -2.36 33.02
CA VAL A 362 29.58 -3.13 33.90
C VAL A 362 30.01 -2.25 35.08
N GLU A 363 29.49 -2.49 36.28
CA GLU A 363 29.97 -1.85 37.50
C GLU A 363 31.32 -2.44 37.94
N GLY A 364 32.40 -1.64 37.89
CA GLY A 364 33.67 -1.96 38.57
C GLY A 364 34.96 -1.51 37.86
N PRO A 365 35.99 -0.98 38.58
CA PRO A 365 37.21 -0.46 37.97
C PRO A 365 38.28 -1.57 37.84
N THR A 366 38.62 -1.99 36.63
CA THR A 366 39.87 -2.74 36.38
C THR A 366 40.57 -2.22 35.12
N LYS A 367 41.88 -1.97 35.21
CA LYS A 367 42.56 -0.99 34.38
C LYS A 367 42.89 -1.39 32.93
N ASP A 368 42.93 -2.67 32.54
CA ASP A 368 43.32 -3.03 31.14
C ASP A 368 42.56 -4.22 30.50
N ALA A 369 41.73 -4.95 31.25
CA ALA A 369 40.80 -5.97 30.73
C ALA A 369 39.48 -5.48 30.07
N PRO A 370 38.94 -4.26 30.31
CA PRO A 370 37.60 -3.88 29.82
C PRO A 370 37.48 -3.77 28.31
N LYS A 371 38.53 -3.32 27.61
CA LYS A 371 38.47 -3.01 26.17
C LYS A 371 38.36 -4.26 25.30
N GLN A 372 38.99 -5.37 25.69
CA GLN A 372 38.87 -6.65 24.99
C GLN A 372 37.58 -7.39 25.37
N ARG A 373 37.20 -7.39 26.67
CA ARG A 373 35.97 -8.03 27.15
C ARG A 373 34.72 -7.37 26.57
N GLY A 374 34.66 -6.04 26.56
CA GLY A 374 33.56 -5.28 25.94
C GLY A 374 33.49 -5.42 24.42
N ARG A 375 34.63 -5.60 23.72
CA ARG A 375 34.63 -5.91 22.27
C ARG A 375 34.09 -7.32 21.97
N LEU A 376 34.52 -8.33 22.74
CA LEU A 376 34.04 -9.70 22.61
C LEU A 376 32.54 -9.81 22.90
N GLU A 377 32.05 -9.04 23.87
CA GLU A 377 30.64 -8.93 24.21
C GLU A 377 29.84 -8.22 23.12
N ALA A 378 30.35 -7.10 22.57
CA ALA A 378 29.72 -6.40 21.46
C ALA A 378 29.62 -7.27 20.19
N ASP A 379 30.65 -8.04 19.84
CA ASP A 379 30.61 -8.91 18.66
C ASP A 379 29.68 -10.12 18.87
N ALA A 380 29.57 -10.61 20.10
CA ALA A 380 28.56 -11.61 20.46
C ALA A 380 27.14 -11.05 20.34
N VAL A 381 26.90 -9.84 20.85
CA VAL A 381 25.60 -9.15 20.74
C VAL A 381 25.22 -8.91 19.29
N LYS A 382 26.15 -8.42 18.44
CA LYS A 382 25.90 -8.24 17.01
C LYS A 382 25.46 -9.54 16.33
N TYR A 383 26.20 -10.63 16.55
CA TYR A 383 25.86 -11.93 15.97
C TYR A 383 24.45 -12.39 16.40
N THR A 384 24.18 -12.34 17.71
CA THR A 384 22.90 -12.78 18.26
C THR A 384 21.76 -11.91 17.75
N ALA A 385 21.91 -10.59 17.81
CA ALA A 385 20.92 -9.63 17.33
C ALA A 385 20.60 -9.83 15.84
N MET A 386 21.60 -10.02 14.98
CA MET A 386 21.39 -10.30 13.54
C MET A 386 20.57 -11.58 13.30
N LYS A 387 20.80 -12.63 14.09
CA LYS A 387 20.04 -13.88 13.99
C LYS A 387 18.60 -13.72 14.47
N VAL A 388 18.39 -13.06 15.62
CA VAL A 388 17.07 -12.82 16.21
C VAL A 388 16.21 -11.97 15.27
N ILE A 389 16.71 -10.83 14.79
CA ILE A 389 15.94 -9.98 13.86
C ILE A 389 15.70 -10.67 12.50
N GLY A 390 16.65 -11.48 12.03
CA GLY A 390 16.46 -12.29 10.82
C GLY A 390 15.31 -13.29 10.98
N ARG A 391 15.18 -13.93 12.14
CA ARG A 391 14.07 -14.82 12.48
C ARG A 391 12.75 -14.06 12.53
N LEU A 392 12.73 -12.89 13.16
CA LEU A 392 11.53 -12.04 13.22
C LEU A 392 11.05 -11.66 11.82
N PHE A 393 11.95 -11.18 10.96
CA PHE A 393 11.60 -10.82 9.58
C PHE A 393 11.07 -12.01 8.78
N TYR A 394 11.65 -13.20 8.98
CA TYR A 394 11.15 -14.43 8.35
C TYR A 394 9.73 -14.76 8.79
N LEU A 395 9.44 -14.68 10.10
CA LEU A 395 8.08 -14.90 10.63
C LEU A 395 7.09 -13.90 10.05
N MET A 396 7.42 -12.60 10.03
CA MET A 396 6.54 -11.57 9.46
C MET A 396 6.23 -11.82 7.98
N LEU A 397 7.23 -12.18 7.18
CA LEU A 397 7.05 -12.45 5.75
C LEU A 397 6.22 -13.72 5.51
N THR A 398 6.43 -14.74 6.33
CA THR A 398 5.72 -16.02 6.25
C THR A 398 4.26 -15.84 6.66
N ALA A 399 4.00 -15.13 7.76
CA ALA A 399 2.65 -14.78 8.22
C ALA A 399 1.88 -14.01 7.15
N LYS A 400 2.50 -12.98 6.56
CA LYS A 400 1.93 -12.22 5.44
C LYS A 400 1.58 -13.13 4.25
N THR A 401 2.45 -14.06 3.91
CA THR A 401 2.22 -15.01 2.81
C THR A 401 1.08 -15.97 3.13
N ARG A 402 0.99 -16.44 4.37
CA ARG A 402 -0.11 -17.30 4.85
C ARG A 402 -1.45 -16.59 4.78
N THR A 403 -1.55 -15.39 5.36
CA THR A 403 -2.77 -14.56 5.29
C THR A 403 -3.18 -14.36 3.83
N ARG A 404 -2.23 -14.01 2.95
CA ARG A 404 -2.48 -13.86 1.51
C ARG A 404 -3.02 -15.15 0.87
N ASN A 405 -2.49 -16.31 1.23
CA ASN A 405 -2.91 -17.59 0.66
C ASN A 405 -4.29 -18.01 1.18
N GLU A 406 -4.59 -17.75 2.45
CA GLU A 406 -5.91 -17.96 3.04
C GLU A 406 -6.96 -17.07 2.38
N ILE A 407 -6.64 -15.79 2.17
CA ILE A 407 -7.43 -14.87 1.34
C ILE A 407 -7.65 -15.44 -0.05
N MET A 408 -6.58 -15.86 -0.75
CA MET A 408 -6.67 -16.37 -2.11
C MET A 408 -7.66 -17.54 -2.23
N LYS A 409 -7.70 -18.41 -1.21
CA LYS A 409 -8.63 -19.53 -1.14
C LYS A 409 -10.08 -19.11 -0.86
N SER A 410 -10.29 -18.00 -0.15
CA SER A 410 -11.63 -17.48 0.15
C SER A 410 -12.19 -16.50 -0.88
N ARG A 411 -11.43 -16.19 -1.94
CA ARG A 411 -11.83 -15.24 -2.99
C ARG A 411 -13.06 -15.71 -3.75
N LYS A 412 -14.10 -14.88 -3.74
CA LYS A 412 -15.12 -14.85 -4.80
C LYS A 412 -14.66 -13.87 -5.89
N LYS A 413 -14.67 -14.29 -7.15
CA LYS A 413 -14.32 -13.40 -8.28
C LYS A 413 -15.57 -12.60 -8.62
N LEU A 414 -15.45 -11.27 -8.60
CA LEU A 414 -16.50 -10.38 -9.10
C LEU A 414 -16.70 -10.63 -10.60
N VAL A 415 -17.89 -11.10 -10.98
CA VAL A 415 -18.33 -11.08 -12.37
C VAL A 415 -18.68 -9.63 -12.70
N VAL A 416 -18.02 -9.09 -13.72
CA VAL A 416 -18.18 -7.67 -14.09
C VAL A 416 -19.64 -7.40 -14.51
N ASP A 417 -20.29 -8.35 -15.19
CA ASP A 417 -21.67 -8.22 -15.68
C ASP A 417 -22.73 -8.18 -14.57
N GLU A 418 -22.57 -8.94 -13.49
CA GLU A 418 -23.49 -8.90 -12.32
C GLU A 418 -23.45 -7.56 -11.56
N THR A 419 -22.50 -6.68 -11.88
CA THR A 419 -22.22 -5.46 -11.12
C THR A 419 -22.74 -4.19 -11.78
N TYR A 420 -23.09 -4.22 -13.06
CA TYR A 420 -23.59 -3.04 -13.78
C TYR A 420 -25.12 -3.04 -13.96
N GLY A 421 -25.81 -4.06 -13.44
CA GLY A 421 -27.19 -4.35 -13.83
C GLY A 421 -27.23 -4.86 -15.27
N ASP A 422 -28.32 -5.54 -15.64
CA ASP A 422 -28.56 -5.83 -17.05
C ASP A 422 -28.44 -4.52 -17.83
N ILE A 423 -27.55 -4.52 -18.82
CA ILE A 423 -27.54 -3.48 -19.84
C ILE A 423 -28.96 -3.47 -20.40
N PRO A 424 -29.67 -2.33 -20.46
CA PRO A 424 -31.01 -2.28 -21.02
C PRO A 424 -31.03 -3.02 -22.34
N ASP A 425 -31.95 -3.99 -22.48
CA ASP A 425 -32.06 -4.84 -23.66
C ASP A 425 -31.92 -4.00 -24.93
N GLY A 426 -30.84 -4.23 -25.68
CA GLY A 426 -30.60 -3.54 -26.96
C GLY A 426 -29.19 -2.97 -27.19
N GLN A 427 -28.26 -3.00 -26.23
CA GLN A 427 -26.84 -2.71 -26.52
C GLN A 427 -25.97 -3.97 -26.36
N PRO A 428 -25.28 -4.45 -27.41
CA PRO A 428 -24.47 -5.65 -27.30
C PRO A 428 -23.23 -5.37 -26.46
N THR A 429 -22.98 -6.26 -25.50
CA THR A 429 -21.69 -6.43 -24.85
C THR A 429 -20.63 -6.76 -25.91
N PHE A 430 -19.64 -5.88 -26.03
CA PHE A 430 -18.50 -6.06 -26.93
C PHE A 430 -17.36 -6.75 -26.19
N GLU A 431 -17.23 -8.07 -26.38
CA GLU A 431 -16.04 -8.81 -25.96
C GLU A 431 -14.81 -8.28 -26.72
N GLN A 432 -13.74 -7.90 -25.99
CA GLN A 432 -12.44 -7.62 -26.61
C GLN A 432 -11.72 -8.96 -26.85
N TYR A 433 -11.56 -9.32 -28.12
CA TYR A 433 -10.81 -10.52 -28.50
C TYR A 433 -9.31 -10.25 -28.52
N ASN A 434 -8.53 -11.21 -28.00
CA ASN A 434 -7.07 -11.14 -28.07
C ASN A 434 -6.63 -11.24 -29.55
N HIS A 435 -5.66 -10.43 -29.97
CA HIS A 435 -5.15 -10.41 -31.35
C HIS A 435 -4.65 -11.80 -31.80
N ILE A 436 -4.09 -12.59 -30.88
CA ILE A 436 -3.61 -13.96 -31.16
C ILE A 436 -4.80 -14.88 -31.47
N GLU A 437 -5.86 -14.85 -30.64
CA GLU A 437 -7.06 -15.66 -30.86
C GLU A 437 -7.77 -15.31 -32.17
N MET A 438 -7.79 -14.02 -32.54
CA MET A 438 -8.36 -13.58 -33.82
C MET A 438 -7.55 -14.09 -35.01
N MET A 439 -6.21 -14.15 -34.91
CA MET A 439 -5.37 -14.72 -35.97
C MET A 439 -5.58 -16.24 -36.09
N ASP A 440 -5.71 -16.95 -34.97
CA ASP A 440 -5.99 -18.39 -34.97
C ASP A 440 -7.38 -18.68 -35.55
N ALA A 441 -8.39 -17.89 -35.19
CA ALA A 441 -9.74 -17.99 -35.75
C ALA A 441 -9.76 -17.72 -37.25
N ARG A 442 -9.06 -16.68 -37.71
CA ARG A 442 -8.96 -16.33 -39.13
C ARG A 442 -8.23 -17.39 -39.95
N THR A 443 -7.20 -18.01 -39.38
CA THR A 443 -6.47 -19.11 -40.00
C THR A 443 -7.33 -20.37 -40.10
N ALA A 444 -8.10 -20.68 -39.05
CA ALA A 444 -8.95 -21.87 -38.99
C ALA A 444 -10.24 -21.76 -39.84
N ILE A 445 -10.86 -20.57 -39.92
CA ILE A 445 -12.07 -20.31 -40.71
C ILE A 445 -11.73 -20.14 -42.20
N GLY A 446 -10.53 -19.66 -42.51
CA GLY A 446 -10.11 -19.32 -43.87
C GLY A 446 -10.34 -17.84 -44.18
N ASN A 447 -9.34 -17.22 -44.81
CA ASN A 447 -9.31 -15.77 -45.04
C ASN A 447 -10.44 -15.27 -45.95
N GLU A 448 -10.83 -16.05 -46.96
CA GLU A 448 -11.91 -15.68 -47.89
C GLU A 448 -13.29 -15.65 -47.21
N MET A 449 -13.56 -16.60 -46.31
CA MET A 449 -14.82 -16.63 -45.56
C MET A 449 -14.87 -15.50 -44.52
N TRP A 450 -13.73 -15.17 -43.92
CA TRP A 450 -13.61 -14.05 -42.99
C TRP A 450 -13.93 -12.71 -43.68
N VAL A 451 -13.30 -12.45 -44.83
CA VAL A 451 -13.49 -11.20 -45.59
C VAL A 451 -14.90 -11.10 -46.14
N SER A 452 -15.42 -12.16 -46.78
CA SER A 452 -16.80 -12.14 -47.33
C SER A 452 -17.88 -11.95 -46.28
N THR A 453 -17.70 -12.49 -45.07
CA THR A 453 -18.63 -12.27 -43.95
C THR A 453 -18.56 -10.81 -43.48
N MET A 454 -17.36 -10.25 -43.33
CA MET A 454 -17.18 -8.86 -42.93
C MET A 454 -17.80 -7.89 -43.94
N ASP A 455 -17.57 -8.10 -45.23
CA ASP A 455 -18.12 -7.27 -46.30
C ASP A 455 -19.64 -7.33 -46.35
N LYS A 456 -20.24 -8.49 -46.09
CA LYS A 456 -21.69 -8.65 -46.01
C LYS A 456 -22.31 -7.82 -44.89
N PHE A 457 -21.72 -7.84 -43.69
CA PHE A 457 -22.21 -7.04 -42.57
C PHE A 457 -22.00 -5.54 -42.79
N LEU A 458 -20.89 -5.14 -43.42
CA LEU A 458 -20.62 -3.76 -43.77
C LEU A 458 -21.61 -3.22 -44.80
N LYS A 459 -21.86 -3.99 -45.87
CA LYS A 459 -22.81 -3.60 -46.92
C LYS A 459 -24.23 -3.46 -46.39
N ASN A 460 -24.67 -4.38 -45.54
CA ASN A 460 -25.97 -4.26 -44.88
C ASN A 460 -26.06 -3.01 -43.99
N ALA A 461 -24.98 -2.65 -43.30
CA ALA A 461 -24.96 -1.45 -42.48
C ALA A 461 -24.99 -0.15 -43.30
N GLU A 462 -24.36 -0.14 -44.48
CA GLU A 462 -24.46 0.97 -45.44
C GLU A 462 -25.88 1.11 -45.99
N GLU A 463 -26.54 0.00 -46.33
CA GLU A 463 -27.91 -0.02 -46.85
C GLU A 463 -28.95 0.39 -45.78
N GLU A 464 -28.72 0.04 -44.51
CA GLU A 464 -29.60 0.36 -43.38
C GLU A 464 -29.26 1.71 -42.69
N GLY A 465 -28.19 2.39 -43.09
CA GLY A 465 -27.74 3.64 -42.48
C GLY A 465 -27.26 3.50 -41.03
N THR A 466 -26.78 2.31 -40.64
CA THR A 466 -26.33 2.00 -39.28
C THR A 466 -24.81 2.14 -39.14
N SER A 467 -24.30 2.13 -37.90
CA SER A 467 -22.87 2.36 -37.63
C SER A 467 -21.98 1.26 -38.25
N LEU A 468 -21.07 1.65 -39.14
CA LEU A 468 -20.05 0.75 -39.72
C LEU A 468 -19.15 0.12 -38.66
N GLU A 469 -18.84 0.86 -37.59
CA GLU A 469 -18.02 0.33 -36.49
C GLU A 469 -18.77 -0.76 -35.71
N TYR A 470 -20.07 -0.58 -35.53
CA TYR A 470 -20.96 -1.57 -34.93
C TYR A 470 -21.04 -2.85 -35.79
N ALA A 471 -21.23 -2.69 -37.10
CA ALA A 471 -21.29 -3.80 -38.04
C ALA A 471 -20.00 -4.64 -38.05
N LYS A 472 -18.82 -3.99 -38.02
CA LYS A 472 -17.51 -4.68 -37.92
C LYS A 472 -17.40 -5.51 -36.65
N LYS A 473 -17.82 -4.95 -35.51
CA LYS A 473 -17.77 -5.65 -34.21
C LYS A 473 -18.73 -6.84 -34.17
N THR A 474 -19.94 -6.70 -34.71
CA THR A 474 -20.93 -7.78 -34.80
C THR A 474 -20.46 -8.91 -35.71
N ALA A 475 -19.88 -8.57 -36.87
CA ALA A 475 -19.29 -9.56 -37.78
C ALA A 475 -18.13 -10.33 -37.12
N THR A 476 -17.27 -9.62 -36.38
CA THR A 476 -16.14 -10.21 -35.65
C THR A 476 -16.63 -11.19 -34.57
N LYS A 477 -17.64 -10.79 -33.78
CA LYS A 477 -18.26 -11.66 -32.77
C LYS A 477 -18.83 -12.94 -33.39
N SER A 478 -19.61 -12.82 -34.47
CA SER A 478 -20.19 -13.96 -35.18
C SER A 478 -19.12 -14.95 -35.69
N LEU A 479 -18.01 -14.44 -36.22
CA LEU A 479 -16.90 -15.27 -36.69
C LEU A 479 -16.18 -15.98 -35.53
N MET A 480 -15.94 -15.27 -34.42
CA MET A 480 -15.29 -15.84 -33.24
C MET A 480 -16.14 -16.93 -32.58
N ASP A 481 -17.46 -16.73 -32.47
CA ASP A 481 -18.38 -17.73 -31.92
C ASP A 481 -18.42 -19.00 -32.78
N ARG A 482 -18.42 -18.84 -34.10
CA ARG A 482 -18.34 -19.96 -35.04
C ARG A 482 -17.04 -20.77 -34.87
N TRP A 483 -15.90 -20.09 -34.73
CA TRP A 483 -14.63 -20.76 -34.48
C TRP A 483 -14.63 -21.51 -33.15
N ARG A 484 -15.10 -20.89 -32.06
CA ARG A 484 -15.21 -21.52 -30.74
C ARG A 484 -16.09 -22.76 -30.77
N ALA A 485 -17.22 -22.72 -31.49
CA ALA A 485 -18.10 -23.89 -31.68
C ALA A 485 -17.40 -25.03 -32.46
N GLN A 486 -16.60 -24.70 -33.49
CA GLN A 486 -15.81 -25.70 -34.20
C GLN A 486 -14.73 -26.34 -33.33
N GLN A 487 -14.08 -25.57 -32.45
CA GLN A 487 -13.10 -26.10 -31.51
C GLN A 487 -13.75 -27.00 -30.45
N ALA A 488 -14.92 -26.62 -29.93
CA ALA A 488 -15.69 -27.43 -29.01
C ALA A 488 -16.12 -28.77 -29.62
N ASN A 489 -16.55 -28.77 -30.88
CA ASN A 489 -16.90 -30.00 -31.61
C ASN A 489 -15.68 -30.91 -31.88
N LYS A 490 -14.47 -30.34 -32.04
CA LYS A 490 -13.22 -31.12 -32.14
C LYS A 490 -12.79 -31.73 -30.80
N ALA A 491 -13.12 -31.09 -29.68
CA ALA A 491 -12.84 -31.58 -28.33
C ALA A 491 -13.87 -32.60 -27.81
N GLY A 492 -15.06 -32.67 -28.43
CA GLY A 492 -16.20 -33.50 -27.99
C GLY A 492 -16.23 -34.96 -28.46
N GLY A 493 -15.13 -35.49 -29.00
CA GLY A 493 -14.98 -36.92 -29.29
C GLY A 493 -14.30 -37.64 -28.13
N THR A 494 -15.04 -37.96 -27.06
CA THR A 494 -15.01 -39.18 -26.20
C THR A 494 -15.48 -38.83 -24.76
N VAL A 495 -16.37 -39.69 -24.24
CA VAL A 495 -16.78 -39.88 -22.83
C VAL A 495 -18.08 -39.19 -22.36
N LYS A 496 -19.16 -39.99 -22.50
CA LYS A 496 -20.23 -40.30 -21.54
C LYS A 496 -20.75 -39.19 -20.61
N SER A 497 -22.03 -38.90 -20.85
CA SER A 497 -23.00 -38.34 -19.92
C SER A 497 -22.94 -38.98 -18.53
N ARG A 498 -22.90 -38.13 -17.50
CA ARG A 498 -23.47 -38.43 -16.17
C ARG A 498 -24.23 -37.21 -15.66
N VAL A 499 -25.46 -37.16 -16.15
CA VAL A 499 -26.70 -36.61 -15.59
C VAL A 499 -26.63 -36.17 -14.11
N GLU A 500 -27.09 -34.95 -13.86
CA GLU A 500 -27.64 -34.46 -12.59
C GLU A 500 -28.82 -35.34 -12.15
N VAL A 501 -28.86 -35.73 -10.87
CA VAL A 501 -30.12 -35.99 -10.18
C VAL A 501 -30.04 -35.30 -8.82
N ASP A 502 -30.75 -34.17 -8.72
CA ASP A 502 -31.34 -33.72 -7.46
C ASP A 502 -32.44 -34.71 -7.07
N SER A 503 -32.31 -35.33 -5.89
CA SER A 503 -33.43 -35.61 -4.98
C SER A 503 -32.90 -36.12 -3.63
N THR A 504 -33.32 -35.42 -2.57
CA THR A 504 -33.15 -35.58 -1.11
C THR A 504 -31.90 -35.02 -0.46
#